data_AF-A0A973AIB0-F1
#
_entry.id   AF-A0A973AIB0-F1
#
_cell.length_a   1.000
_cell.length_b   1.000
_cell.length_c   1.000
_cell.angle_alpha   90.00
_cell.angle_beta   90.00
_cell.angle_gamma   90.00
#
_symmetry.space_group_name_H-M   'P 1'
#
loop_
_entity.id
_entity.type
_entity.pdbx_description
1 polymer ?
#
loop_
_entity_poly.entity_id
_entity_poly.type
_entity_poly.pdbx_seq_one_letter_code
_entity_poly.pdbx_strand_id
1 'polypeptide(L)'
;MRSGYSTYIIEHKPRPFSDCQDSGTALAYLNFRTAYAAMPPHLLPVPRQKTLSDKNLLLADRVDKTLIETCLQAPHAGLIELGEPAVDVVERIEIMAALDVIGCSLTSLTASQINLAPLLCRAAQRRFGMADITLTAMGLALQEASINALAHGNLGLRSAFEETDDDLDTYYQLVRERAAQDGFKDKRIDILAWQTKDTVLIAVRDQGKGYKAADRRLPESSRTPPVDRRKLNDRRQSGRGLDIMQKFSQNWWISTPGTSIVMGFDK
;
A
#
# COMPACT_ATOMS: atom_id res chain seq x y z
N MET A 1 -15.63 1.82 -30.15
CA MET A 1 -14.24 1.32 -30.17
C MET A 1 -14.06 0.40 -28.98
N ARG A 2 -13.76 -0.90 -29.20
CA ARG A 2 -13.46 -1.83 -28.11
C ARG A 2 -12.07 -1.49 -27.57
N SER A 3 -11.95 -0.99 -26.35
CA SER A 3 -10.65 -0.92 -25.67
C SER A 3 -10.23 -2.36 -25.38
N GLY A 4 -9.30 -2.87 -26.18
CA GLY A 4 -8.72 -4.20 -25.96
C GLY A 4 -7.75 -4.11 -24.80
N TYR A 5 -8.19 -4.43 -23.59
CA TYR A 5 -7.29 -4.73 -22.48
C TYR A 5 -6.72 -6.12 -22.71
N SER A 6 -5.41 -6.28 -22.60
CA SER A 6 -4.81 -7.62 -22.49
C SER A 6 -4.85 -8.01 -21.01
N THR A 7 -5.98 -8.51 -20.55
CA THR A 7 -6.14 -9.03 -19.19
C THR A 7 -5.83 -10.52 -19.19
N TYR A 8 -4.81 -10.92 -18.42
CA TYR A 8 -4.52 -12.32 -18.18
C TYR A 8 -5.08 -12.72 -16.82
N ILE A 9 -5.95 -13.73 -16.81
CA ILE A 9 -6.44 -14.35 -15.58
C ILE A 9 -5.49 -15.51 -15.28
N ILE A 10 -4.74 -15.40 -14.18
CA ILE A 10 -4.02 -16.56 -13.64
C ILE A 10 -4.95 -17.29 -12.68
N GLU A 11 -5.50 -18.42 -13.14
CA GLU A 11 -6.14 -19.40 -12.27
C GLU A 11 -5.06 -20.22 -11.57
N HIS A 12 -4.62 -19.77 -10.40
CA HIS A 12 -3.70 -20.56 -9.58
C HIS A 12 -4.50 -21.56 -8.73
N LYS A 13 -4.30 -22.86 -8.95
CA LYS A 13 -4.83 -23.93 -8.09
C LYS A 13 -3.84 -24.24 -6.97
N PRO A 14 -4.06 -23.78 -5.73
CA PRO A 14 -3.14 -24.05 -4.63
C PRO A 14 -3.15 -25.54 -4.26
N ARG A 15 -1.97 -26.07 -3.90
CA ARG A 15 -1.77 -27.44 -3.39
C ARG A 15 -1.69 -27.46 -1.85
N PRO A 16 -1.90 -28.64 -1.22
CA PRO A 16 -1.83 -28.87 0.22
C PRO A 16 -0.79 -28.14 1.11
N PHE A 17 -1.25 -27.57 2.23
CA PHE A 17 -0.39 -27.16 3.36
C PHE A 17 -0.09 -28.31 4.34
N SER A 18 -0.97 -29.31 4.46
CA SER A 18 -0.77 -30.47 5.35
C SER A 18 0.39 -31.40 4.93
N ASP A 19 0.95 -31.17 3.74
CA ASP A 19 2.09 -31.88 3.16
C ASP A 19 3.19 -30.87 2.81
N CYS A 20 3.51 -29.92 3.71
CA CYS A 20 4.46 -28.83 3.47
C CYS A 20 5.90 -29.32 3.20
N GLN A 21 6.13 -29.74 1.96
CA GLN A 21 7.37 -29.70 1.21
C GLN A 21 7.22 -28.83 -0.06
N ASP A 22 6.15 -28.01 -0.17
CA ASP A 22 5.96 -27.12 -1.32
C ASP A 22 6.77 -25.83 -1.11
N SER A 23 7.94 -25.76 -1.75
CA SER A 23 8.90 -24.67 -1.61
C SER A 23 8.34 -23.31 -2.03
N GLY A 24 7.31 -23.26 -2.88
CA GLY A 24 6.76 -22.02 -3.45
C GLY A 24 6.04 -21.13 -2.44
N THR A 25 5.04 -21.65 -1.71
CA THR A 25 4.30 -20.87 -0.70
C THR A 25 5.17 -20.45 0.47
N ALA A 26 6.08 -21.34 0.90
CA ALA A 26 7.05 -21.02 1.95
C ALA A 26 8.02 -19.92 1.50
N LEU A 27 8.49 -19.96 0.24
CA LEU A 27 9.35 -18.92 -0.33
C LEU A 27 8.59 -17.60 -0.51
N ALA A 28 7.34 -17.60 -0.98
CA ALA A 28 6.52 -16.40 -1.10
C ALA A 28 6.23 -15.76 0.27
N TYR A 29 5.91 -16.59 1.27
CA TYR A 29 5.75 -16.13 2.64
C TYR A 29 7.07 -15.60 3.19
N LEU A 30 8.21 -16.24 2.88
CA LEU A 30 9.53 -15.76 3.25
C LEU A 30 9.91 -14.47 2.53
N ASN A 31 9.53 -14.27 1.27
CA ASN A 31 9.76 -13.06 0.49
C ASN A 31 8.95 -11.91 1.06
N PHE A 32 7.66 -12.15 1.33
CA PHE A 32 6.84 -11.20 2.08
C PHE A 32 7.46 -10.92 3.44
N ARG A 33 7.82 -11.95 4.21
CA ARG A 33 8.50 -11.75 5.48
C ARG A 33 9.82 -11.02 5.32
N THR A 34 10.57 -11.17 4.24
CA THR A 34 11.83 -10.42 4.02
C THR A 34 11.52 -8.96 3.76
N ALA A 35 10.53 -8.67 2.91
CA ALA A 35 10.05 -7.31 2.66
C ALA A 35 9.49 -6.64 3.95
N TYR A 36 8.96 -7.46 4.86
CA TYR A 36 8.38 -7.05 6.14
C TYR A 36 9.14 -7.65 7.35
N ALA A 37 10.47 -7.76 7.29
CA ALA A 37 11.28 -8.62 8.19
C ALA A 37 11.16 -8.30 9.67
N ALA A 38 10.93 -7.03 10.02
CA ALA A 38 10.74 -6.61 11.39
C ALA A 38 9.26 -6.47 11.80
N MET A 39 8.32 -6.92 10.94
CA MET A 39 6.90 -6.82 11.23
C MET A 39 6.50 -7.84 12.31
N PRO A 40 5.80 -7.40 13.38
CA PRO A 40 5.31 -8.29 14.41
C PRO A 40 4.44 -9.43 13.85
N PRO A 41 4.56 -10.67 14.37
CA PRO A 41 3.82 -11.82 13.85
C PRO A 41 2.30 -11.65 13.79
N HIS A 42 1.71 -10.92 14.73
CA HIS A 42 0.26 -10.67 14.78
C HIS A 42 -0.23 -9.72 13.68
N LEU A 43 0.68 -9.02 12.99
CA LEU A 43 0.38 -8.22 11.81
C LEU A 43 0.63 -8.97 10.51
N LEU A 44 1.20 -10.17 10.53
CA LEU A 44 1.44 -10.93 9.31
C LEU A 44 0.13 -11.42 8.69
N PRO A 45 0.00 -11.37 7.35
CA PRO A 45 -1.10 -12.01 6.66
C PRO A 45 -1.05 -13.53 6.89
N VAL A 46 -2.23 -14.13 6.91
CA VAL A 46 -2.36 -15.58 7.06
C VAL A 46 -2.03 -16.24 5.71
N PRO A 47 -1.16 -17.27 5.68
CA PRO A 47 -0.98 -18.09 4.50
C PRO A 47 -2.31 -18.69 4.04
N ARG A 48 -2.55 -18.70 2.74
CA ARG A 48 -3.83 -19.17 2.18
C ARG A 48 -4.03 -20.65 2.48
N GLN A 49 -5.11 -21.00 3.17
CA GLN A 49 -5.46 -22.40 3.46
C GLN A 49 -6.18 -23.06 2.28
N LYS A 50 -5.87 -24.35 2.10
CA LYS A 50 -6.24 -25.32 1.05
C LYS A 50 -7.72 -25.35 0.58
N THR A 51 -8.65 -24.74 1.32
CA THR A 51 -10.10 -24.85 1.15
C THR A 51 -10.79 -23.61 0.54
N LEU A 52 -10.09 -22.50 0.34
CA LEU A 52 -10.62 -21.32 -0.34
C LEU A 52 -10.17 -21.30 -1.82
N SER A 53 -10.81 -22.14 -2.64
CA SER A 53 -10.76 -21.99 -4.10
C SER A 53 -11.45 -20.68 -4.51
N ASP A 54 -11.07 -20.18 -5.70
CA ASP A 54 -11.75 -19.10 -6.44
C ASP A 54 -11.32 -17.67 -6.11
N LYS A 55 -10.01 -17.40 -5.97
CA LYS A 55 -9.53 -16.02 -6.17
C LYS A 55 -8.55 -15.90 -7.32
N ASN A 56 -8.97 -15.16 -8.33
CA ASN A 56 -8.21 -14.89 -9.55
C ASN A 56 -7.31 -13.67 -9.35
N LEU A 57 -6.05 -13.80 -9.75
CA LEU A 57 -5.16 -12.66 -9.86
C LEU A 57 -5.20 -12.14 -11.29
N LEU A 58 -5.47 -10.86 -11.45
CA LEU A 58 -5.50 -10.21 -12.75
C LEU A 58 -4.14 -9.58 -13.05
N LEU A 59 -3.62 -9.85 -14.23
CA LEU A 59 -2.47 -9.16 -14.79
C LEU A 59 -2.92 -8.29 -15.95
N ALA A 60 -2.47 -7.03 -15.98
CA ALA A 60 -2.82 -6.12 -17.06
C ALA A 60 -1.67 -5.16 -17.39
N ASP A 61 -1.49 -4.88 -18.68
CA ASP A 61 -0.55 -3.90 -19.21
C ASP A 61 -1.07 -2.46 -19.12
N ARG A 62 -2.39 -2.29 -19.14
CA ARG A 62 -3.08 -1.01 -19.00
C ARG A 62 -4.07 -1.10 -17.86
N VAL A 63 -3.91 -0.21 -16.90
CA VAL A 63 -4.73 -0.17 -15.71
C VAL A 63 -5.45 1.16 -15.65
N ASP A 64 -6.77 1.10 -15.48
CA ASP A 64 -7.59 2.24 -15.17
C ASP A 64 -8.41 2.00 -13.90
N LYS A 65 -9.13 3.03 -13.46
CA LYS A 65 -9.97 2.98 -12.27
C LYS A 65 -11.00 1.85 -12.34
N THR A 66 -11.62 1.63 -13.50
CA THR A 66 -12.67 0.62 -13.68
C THR A 66 -12.10 -0.78 -13.52
N LEU A 67 -10.93 -1.04 -14.11
CA LEU A 67 -10.24 -2.32 -13.94
C LEU A 67 -9.92 -2.57 -12.47
N ILE A 68 -9.36 -1.60 -11.75
CA ILE A 68 -9.06 -1.74 -10.31
C ILE A 68 -10.34 -2.05 -9.51
N GLU A 69 -11.43 -1.32 -9.76
CA GLU A 69 -12.71 -1.56 -9.09
C GLU A 69 -13.25 -2.97 -9.32
N THR A 70 -13.06 -3.53 -10.51
CA THR A 70 -13.43 -4.92 -10.82
C THR A 70 -12.48 -5.92 -10.13
N CYS A 71 -11.18 -5.66 -10.13
CA CYS A 71 -10.16 -6.55 -9.54
C CYS A 71 -10.25 -6.64 -8.02
N LEU A 72 -10.80 -5.63 -7.35
CA LEU A 72 -11.00 -5.64 -5.90
C LEU A 72 -12.29 -6.38 -5.48
N GLN A 73 -13.17 -6.72 -6.43
CA GLN A 73 -14.40 -7.48 -6.19
C GLN A 73 -14.20 -8.99 -6.33
N ALA A 74 -15.02 -9.77 -5.61
CA ALA A 74 -15.00 -11.22 -5.73
C ALA A 74 -15.33 -11.62 -7.20
N PRO A 75 -14.72 -12.68 -7.75
CA PRO A 75 -13.81 -13.62 -7.08
C PRO A 75 -12.37 -13.12 -6.92
N HIS A 76 -11.94 -12.03 -7.57
CA HIS A 76 -10.53 -11.66 -7.69
C HIS A 76 -9.80 -11.44 -6.34
N ALA A 77 -8.52 -11.78 -6.28
CA ALA A 77 -7.63 -11.41 -5.17
C ALA A 77 -7.06 -10.00 -5.38
N GLY A 78 -6.87 -9.58 -6.63
CA GLY A 78 -6.29 -8.28 -6.89
C GLY A 78 -5.76 -8.13 -8.30
N LEU A 79 -4.99 -7.06 -8.48
CA LEU A 79 -4.41 -6.65 -9.76
C LEU A 79 -2.91 -6.47 -9.63
N ILE A 80 -2.14 -7.00 -10.57
CA ILE A 80 -0.74 -6.64 -10.76
C ILE A 80 -0.59 -6.03 -12.14
N GLU A 81 -0.19 -4.77 -12.17
CA GLU A 81 0.19 -4.11 -13.41
C GLU A 81 1.48 -4.72 -13.95
N LEU A 82 1.46 -5.10 -15.22
CA LEU A 82 2.63 -5.53 -15.95
C LEU A 82 3.54 -4.34 -16.19
N GLY A 83 4.83 -4.52 -15.95
CA GLY A 83 5.85 -3.48 -16.10
C GLY A 83 7.23 -4.08 -15.88
N GLU A 84 8.26 -3.25 -16.06
CA GLU A 84 9.63 -3.67 -15.83
C GLU A 84 10.11 -3.29 -14.42
N PRO A 85 11.07 -4.02 -13.84
CA PRO A 85 11.59 -5.29 -14.35
C PRO A 85 10.56 -6.42 -14.14
N ALA A 86 10.46 -7.36 -15.09
CA ALA A 86 9.54 -8.50 -14.98
C ALA A 86 9.68 -9.33 -13.68
N VAL A 87 10.87 -9.34 -13.07
CA VAL A 87 11.12 -10.02 -11.78
C VAL A 87 10.23 -9.46 -10.66
N ASP A 88 9.94 -8.16 -10.68
CA ASP A 88 9.08 -7.54 -9.66
C ASP A 88 7.65 -8.05 -9.80
N VAL A 89 7.15 -8.21 -11.03
CA VAL A 89 5.81 -8.76 -11.33
C VAL A 89 5.71 -10.20 -10.79
N VAL A 90 6.72 -11.04 -11.06
CA VAL A 90 6.74 -12.44 -10.61
C VAL A 90 6.73 -12.54 -9.09
N GLU A 91 7.57 -11.77 -8.39
CA GLU A 91 7.60 -11.72 -6.92
C GLU A 91 6.22 -11.42 -6.34
N ARG A 92 5.47 -10.50 -6.95
CA ARG A 92 4.13 -10.10 -6.49
C ARG A 92 3.07 -11.13 -6.80
N ILE A 93 3.19 -11.83 -7.93
CA ILE A 93 2.33 -12.98 -8.23
C ILE A 93 2.49 -14.03 -7.13
N GLU A 94 3.73 -14.38 -6.79
CA GLU A 94 4.02 -15.38 -5.75
C GLU A 94 3.42 -14.96 -4.40
N ILE A 95 3.65 -13.70 -3.98
CA ILE A 95 3.12 -13.16 -2.73
C ILE A 95 1.58 -13.16 -2.72
N MET A 96 0.94 -12.58 -3.73
CA MET A 96 -0.52 -12.42 -3.75
C MET A 96 -1.26 -13.74 -3.99
N ALA A 97 -0.64 -14.72 -4.66
CA ALA A 97 -1.22 -16.05 -4.80
C ALA A 97 -1.12 -16.87 -3.51
N ALA A 98 -0.06 -16.70 -2.73
CA ALA A 98 0.23 -17.46 -1.51
C ALA A 98 -0.51 -16.96 -0.26
N LEU A 99 -0.90 -15.68 -0.22
CA LEU A 99 -1.48 -15.04 0.97
C LEU A 99 -2.97 -14.78 0.81
N ASP A 100 -3.71 -14.78 1.93
CA ASP A 100 -5.12 -14.33 1.93
C ASP A 100 -5.21 -12.80 2.01
N VAL A 101 -4.79 -12.15 0.93
CA VAL A 101 -4.79 -10.69 0.78
C VAL A 101 -5.75 -10.27 -0.34
N ILE A 102 -6.17 -9.01 -0.29
CA ILE A 102 -6.74 -8.30 -1.43
C ILE A 102 -5.89 -7.06 -1.73
N GLY A 103 -5.77 -6.65 -2.99
CA GLY A 103 -5.02 -5.43 -3.25
C GLY A 103 -4.61 -5.21 -4.69
N CYS A 104 -3.65 -4.32 -4.86
CA CYS A 104 -3.04 -4.07 -6.16
C CYS A 104 -1.56 -3.74 -6.04
N SER A 105 -0.81 -4.07 -7.08
CA SER A 105 0.54 -3.56 -7.30
C SER A 105 0.58 -2.81 -8.62
N LEU A 106 0.86 -1.52 -8.55
CA LEU A 106 0.81 -0.60 -9.69
C LEU A 106 2.18 0.04 -9.92
N THR A 107 2.45 0.45 -11.14
CA THR A 107 3.55 1.35 -11.47
C THR A 107 3.27 2.74 -10.89
N SER A 108 4.32 3.52 -10.65
CA SER A 108 4.21 4.89 -10.12
C SER A 108 3.45 5.78 -11.09
N LEU A 109 3.62 5.53 -12.40
CA LEU A 109 2.86 6.22 -13.43
C LEU A 109 1.35 6.03 -13.24
N THR A 110 0.88 4.79 -13.19
CA THR A 110 -0.55 4.48 -13.00
C THR A 110 -1.06 4.96 -11.65
N ALA A 111 -0.30 4.74 -10.57
CA ALA A 111 -0.68 5.16 -9.24
C ALA A 111 -0.83 6.69 -9.10
N SER A 112 -0.04 7.47 -9.85
CA SER A 112 -0.14 8.94 -9.85
C SER A 112 -1.45 9.48 -10.46
N GLN A 113 -2.17 8.63 -11.22
CA GLN A 113 -3.36 9.03 -11.97
C GLN A 113 -4.66 8.61 -11.28
N ILE A 114 -4.60 7.74 -10.27
CA ILE A 114 -5.78 7.10 -9.68
C ILE A 114 -5.77 7.28 -8.16
N ASN A 115 -6.85 7.82 -7.61
CA ASN A 115 -7.05 7.83 -6.16
C ASN A 115 -7.49 6.43 -5.68
N LEU A 116 -6.54 5.66 -5.12
CA LEU A 116 -6.74 4.27 -4.70
C LEU A 116 -7.52 4.12 -3.39
N ALA A 117 -7.43 5.11 -2.49
CA ALA A 117 -8.03 5.06 -1.17
C ALA A 117 -9.54 4.76 -1.18
N PRO A 118 -10.39 5.47 -1.96
CA PRO A 118 -11.82 5.18 -2.00
C PRO A 118 -12.13 3.82 -2.64
N LEU A 119 -11.28 3.31 -3.55
CA LEU A 119 -11.49 2.01 -4.20
C LEU A 119 -11.28 0.88 -3.17
N LEU A 120 -10.20 0.97 -2.40
CA LEU A 120 -9.87 0.00 -1.37
C LEU A 120 -10.79 0.08 -0.14
N CYS A 121 -11.26 1.28 0.24
CA CYS A 121 -12.27 1.40 1.29
C CYS A 121 -13.57 0.66 0.91
N ARG A 122 -14.04 0.83 -0.33
CA ARG A 122 -15.20 0.06 -0.82
C ARG A 122 -14.94 -1.44 -0.84
N ALA A 123 -13.73 -1.84 -1.22
CA ALA A 123 -13.34 -3.25 -1.20
C ALA A 123 -13.33 -3.81 0.22
N ALA A 124 -12.73 -3.09 1.18
CA ALA A 124 -12.68 -3.48 2.58
C ALA A 124 -14.07 -3.54 3.22
N GLN A 125 -14.95 -2.59 2.93
CA GLN A 125 -16.35 -2.64 3.38
C GLN A 125 -17.04 -3.92 2.91
N ARG A 126 -16.93 -4.26 1.63
CA ARG A 126 -17.59 -5.43 1.03
C ARG A 126 -16.97 -6.75 1.48
N ARG A 127 -15.66 -6.80 1.66
CA ARG A 127 -14.91 -8.04 1.95
C ARG A 127 -14.82 -8.34 3.44
N PHE A 128 -14.68 -7.31 4.25
CA PHE A 128 -14.39 -7.44 5.68
C PHE A 128 -15.51 -6.92 6.57
N GLY A 129 -16.51 -6.23 6.03
CA GLY A 129 -17.67 -5.75 6.79
C GLY A 129 -17.35 -4.57 7.72
N MET A 130 -16.44 -3.68 7.30
CA MET A 130 -16.02 -2.50 8.06
C MET A 130 -17.16 -1.50 8.28
N ALA A 131 -17.23 -0.91 9.47
CA ALA A 131 -18.13 0.20 9.79
C ALA A 131 -17.77 1.51 9.05
N ASP A 132 -18.77 2.33 8.71
CA ASP A 132 -18.60 3.57 7.93
C ASP A 132 -17.66 4.60 8.58
N ILE A 133 -17.71 4.73 9.91
CA ILE A 133 -16.82 5.63 10.65
C ILE A 133 -15.36 5.18 10.50
N THR A 134 -15.10 3.88 10.55
CA THR A 134 -13.76 3.35 10.38
C THR A 134 -13.29 3.46 8.93
N LEU A 135 -14.19 3.29 7.95
CA LEU A 135 -13.86 3.50 6.54
C LEU A 135 -13.42 4.94 6.24
N THR A 136 -13.99 5.92 6.92
CA THR A 136 -13.57 7.32 6.79
C THR A 136 -12.13 7.51 7.29
N ALA A 137 -11.83 6.98 8.47
CA ALA A 137 -10.50 7.01 9.08
C ALA A 137 -9.47 6.26 8.21
N MET A 138 -9.83 5.05 7.74
CA MET A 138 -9.06 4.23 6.83
C MET A 138 -8.77 4.94 5.52
N GLY A 139 -9.77 5.59 4.91
CA GLY A 139 -9.62 6.30 3.65
C GLY A 139 -8.63 7.45 3.74
N LEU A 140 -8.70 8.25 4.81
CA LEU A 140 -7.77 9.34 5.05
C LEU A 140 -6.34 8.82 5.26
N ALA A 141 -6.16 7.82 6.13
CA ALA A 141 -4.86 7.23 6.40
C ALA A 141 -4.24 6.57 5.15
N LEU A 142 -5.07 5.91 4.34
CA LEU A 142 -4.63 5.27 3.11
C LEU A 142 -4.26 6.27 2.01
N GLN A 143 -5.03 7.35 1.87
CA GLN A 143 -4.68 8.42 0.93
C GLN A 143 -3.31 9.01 1.26
N GLU A 144 -3.09 9.29 2.53
CA GLU A 144 -1.83 9.82 3.03
C GLU A 144 -0.66 8.85 2.84
N ALA A 145 -0.83 7.58 3.22
CA ALA A 145 0.17 6.54 3.01
C ALA A 145 0.52 6.38 1.52
N SER A 146 -0.48 6.44 0.64
CA SER A 146 -0.29 6.30 -0.80
C SER A 146 0.48 7.48 -1.39
N ILE A 147 0.15 8.71 -0.97
CA ILE A 147 0.87 9.92 -1.40
C ILE A 147 2.31 9.89 -0.89
N ASN A 148 2.54 9.49 0.37
CA ASN A 148 3.88 9.39 0.94
C ASN A 148 4.74 8.35 0.20
N ALA A 149 4.19 7.17 -0.03
CA ALA A 149 4.85 6.10 -0.78
C ALA A 149 5.19 6.53 -2.21
N LEU A 150 4.27 7.21 -2.90
CA LEU A 150 4.50 7.70 -4.25
C LEU A 150 5.46 8.89 -4.28
N ALA A 151 5.08 10.02 -3.68
CA ALA A 151 5.79 11.28 -3.80
C ALA A 151 7.15 11.24 -3.08
N HIS A 152 7.19 10.84 -1.81
CA HIS A 152 8.42 10.85 -1.03
C HIS A 152 9.25 9.57 -1.23
N GLY A 153 8.58 8.42 -1.34
CA GLY A 153 9.23 7.13 -1.57
C GLY A 153 9.78 7.02 -2.98
N ASN A 154 8.90 6.73 -3.94
CA ASN A 154 9.30 6.44 -5.32
C ASN A 154 9.89 7.67 -6.03
N LEU A 155 9.24 8.83 -5.93
CA LEU A 155 9.59 10.03 -6.71
C LEU A 155 10.68 10.90 -6.06
N GLY A 156 10.89 10.75 -4.74
CA GLY A 156 11.87 11.51 -3.96
C GLY A 156 11.57 13.01 -3.90
N LEU A 157 10.30 13.40 -4.02
CA LEU A 157 9.83 14.77 -3.84
C LEU A 157 9.82 15.13 -2.35
N ARG A 158 9.92 16.42 -2.05
CA ARG A 158 9.71 16.97 -0.70
C ARG A 158 8.23 17.30 -0.49
N SER A 159 7.88 17.85 0.68
CA SER A 159 6.48 18.18 1.00
C SER A 159 5.89 19.22 0.05
N ALA A 160 4.57 19.23 -0.09
CA ALA A 160 3.87 20.24 -0.91
C ALA A 160 4.20 21.67 -0.50
N PHE A 161 4.40 21.91 0.80
CA PHE A 161 4.85 23.20 1.30
C PHE A 161 6.23 23.60 0.72
N GLU A 162 7.16 22.65 0.61
CA GLU A 162 8.51 22.93 0.11
C GLU A 162 8.59 22.98 -1.41
N GLU A 163 7.76 22.21 -2.11
CA GLU A 163 7.79 22.12 -3.57
C GLU A 163 6.90 23.18 -4.25
N THR A 164 5.77 23.57 -3.63
CA THR A 164 4.73 24.37 -4.27
C THR A 164 4.05 25.39 -3.36
N ASP A 165 4.67 25.76 -2.22
CA ASP A 165 4.09 26.69 -1.25
C ASP A 165 2.66 26.28 -0.78
N ASP A 166 2.43 24.98 -0.60
CA ASP A 166 1.15 24.37 -0.18
C ASP A 166 0.02 24.43 -1.25
N ASP A 167 0.34 24.82 -2.50
CA ASP A 167 -0.58 24.63 -3.62
C ASP A 167 -0.67 23.15 -4.01
N LEU A 168 -1.76 22.52 -3.58
CA LEU A 168 -2.02 21.10 -3.77
C LEU A 168 -2.20 20.73 -5.25
N ASP A 169 -2.84 21.57 -6.06
CA ASP A 169 -3.10 21.24 -7.47
C ASP A 169 -1.79 21.21 -8.25
N THR A 170 -0.94 22.21 -8.04
CA THR A 170 0.42 22.26 -8.60
C THR A 170 1.26 21.09 -8.08
N TYR A 171 1.13 20.72 -6.81
CA TYR A 171 1.86 19.56 -6.25
C TYR A 171 1.44 18.24 -6.88
N TYR A 172 0.13 18.01 -7.06
CA TYR A 172 -0.35 16.80 -7.73
C TYR A 172 0.07 16.74 -9.20
N GLN A 173 0.15 17.89 -9.87
CA GLN A 173 0.67 17.97 -11.22
C GLN A 173 2.16 17.60 -11.27
N LEU A 174 2.97 18.13 -10.35
CA LEU A 174 4.39 17.77 -10.20
C LEU A 174 4.56 16.27 -9.95
N VAL A 175 3.73 15.67 -9.09
CA VAL A 175 3.74 14.21 -8.83
C VAL A 175 3.51 13.42 -10.12
N ARG A 176 2.51 13.81 -10.94
CA ARG A 176 2.21 13.14 -12.22
C ARG A 176 3.33 13.28 -13.23
N GLU A 177 3.88 14.48 -13.37
CA GLU A 177 4.99 14.75 -14.29
C GLU A 177 6.22 13.94 -13.91
N ARG A 178 6.57 13.93 -12.62
CA ARG A 178 7.69 13.18 -12.08
C ARG A 178 7.49 11.68 -12.24
N ALA A 179 6.28 11.18 -12.04
CA ALA A 179 5.93 9.77 -12.24
C ALA A 179 5.98 9.33 -13.71
N ALA A 180 5.95 10.25 -14.68
CA ALA A 180 6.11 9.92 -16.09
C ALA A 180 7.58 9.85 -16.54
N GLN A 181 8.53 10.27 -15.70
CA GLN A 181 9.95 10.31 -16.06
C GLN A 181 10.60 8.91 -16.00
N ASP A 182 11.56 8.70 -16.90
CA ASP A 182 12.39 7.49 -16.88
C ASP A 182 13.14 7.36 -15.54
N GLY A 183 13.22 6.13 -15.05
CA GLY A 183 13.76 5.81 -13.73
C GLY A 183 12.76 5.94 -12.57
N PHE A 184 11.58 6.51 -12.81
CA PHE A 184 10.52 6.66 -11.81
C PHE A 184 9.25 5.93 -12.19
N LYS A 185 8.87 6.00 -13.47
CA LYS A 185 7.59 5.47 -13.97
C LYS A 185 7.32 4.02 -13.59
N ASP A 186 8.33 3.16 -13.70
CA ASP A 186 8.21 1.72 -13.51
C ASP A 186 8.33 1.29 -12.03
N LYS A 187 8.71 2.23 -11.13
CA LYS A 187 8.76 1.92 -9.70
C LYS A 187 7.38 1.56 -9.19
N ARG A 188 7.30 0.57 -8.30
CA ARG A 188 6.03 -0.01 -7.87
C ARG A 188 5.53 0.59 -6.57
N ILE A 189 4.21 0.67 -6.45
CA ILE A 189 3.49 0.83 -5.20
C ILE A 189 2.62 -0.41 -4.99
N ASP A 190 2.83 -1.07 -3.87
CA ASP A 190 2.07 -2.24 -3.45
C ASP A 190 1.09 -1.79 -2.37
N ILE A 191 -0.21 -2.02 -2.60
CA ILE A 191 -1.24 -1.81 -1.57
C ILE A 191 -2.00 -3.11 -1.36
N LEU A 192 -1.83 -3.68 -0.18
CA LEU A 192 -2.41 -4.98 0.20
C LEU A 192 -3.23 -4.80 1.46
N ALA A 193 -4.39 -5.44 1.53
CA ALA A 193 -5.23 -5.48 2.70
C ALA A 193 -5.56 -6.93 3.07
N TRP A 194 -5.56 -7.23 4.35
CA TRP A 194 -5.97 -8.54 4.87
C TRP A 194 -6.65 -8.37 6.21
N GLN A 195 -7.37 -9.40 6.61
CA GLN A 195 -8.08 -9.42 7.87
C GLN A 195 -7.36 -10.36 8.85
N THR A 196 -7.24 -9.93 10.11
CA THR A 196 -6.99 -10.80 11.26
C THR A 196 -8.29 -10.98 12.05
N LYS A 197 -8.24 -11.57 13.25
CA LYS A 197 -9.47 -11.89 14.01
C LYS A 197 -10.41 -10.69 14.15
N ASP A 198 -9.88 -9.54 14.60
CA ASP A 198 -10.68 -8.37 14.96
C ASP A 198 -10.26 -7.09 14.20
N THR A 199 -9.24 -7.16 13.35
CA THR A 199 -8.63 -6.00 12.69
C THR A 199 -8.49 -6.24 11.19
N VAL A 200 -8.73 -5.20 10.39
CA VAL A 200 -8.29 -5.13 8.99
C VAL A 200 -6.98 -4.38 8.92
N LEU A 201 -5.97 -5.02 8.35
CA LEU A 201 -4.64 -4.47 8.14
C LEU A 201 -4.47 -4.05 6.68
N ILE A 202 -3.78 -2.94 6.48
CA ILE A 202 -3.44 -2.42 5.16
C ILE A 202 -1.95 -2.14 5.13
N ALA A 203 -1.25 -2.77 4.21
CA ALA A 203 0.11 -2.41 3.84
C ALA A 203 0.12 -1.47 2.65
N VAL A 204 0.95 -0.43 2.73
CA VAL A 204 1.41 0.36 1.59
C VAL A 204 2.93 0.23 1.53
N ARG A 205 3.47 -0.14 0.37
CA ARG A 205 4.90 -0.29 0.15
C ARG A 205 5.35 0.36 -1.14
N ASP A 206 6.51 1.01 -1.10
CA ASP A 206 7.18 1.62 -2.23
C ASP A 206 8.59 1.03 -2.47
N GLN A 207 9.22 1.44 -3.56
CA GLN A 207 10.59 1.09 -3.96
C GLN A 207 11.55 2.30 -3.82
N GLY A 208 11.20 3.23 -2.93
CA GLY A 208 12.01 4.39 -2.60
C GLY A 208 13.23 4.04 -1.77
N LYS A 209 14.01 5.08 -1.44
CA LYS A 209 15.15 4.96 -0.52
C LYS A 209 14.72 4.79 0.94
N GLY A 210 13.41 4.92 1.19
CA GLY A 210 12.77 4.89 2.49
C GLY A 210 12.93 6.18 3.30
N TYR A 211 11.98 6.40 4.20
CA TYR A 211 12.02 7.43 5.25
C TYR A 211 13.02 7.15 6.39
N LYS A 212 14.08 7.96 6.50
CA LYS A 212 15.00 7.95 7.65
C LYS A 212 14.42 8.78 8.80
N ALA A 213 13.98 8.11 9.88
CA ALA A 213 13.40 8.75 11.06
C ALA A 213 14.32 9.72 11.85
N ALA A 214 15.60 9.83 11.49
CA ALA A 214 16.59 10.65 12.19
C ALA A 214 16.28 12.16 12.18
N ASP A 215 15.38 12.63 11.30
CA ASP A 215 14.96 14.04 11.26
C ASP A 215 13.72 14.34 12.12
N ARG A 216 13.07 13.33 12.74
CA ARG A 216 11.96 13.56 13.66
C ARG A 216 12.48 13.70 15.09
N ARG A 217 12.58 14.94 15.59
CA ARG A 217 12.51 15.17 17.04
C ARG A 217 11.15 14.63 17.51
N LEU A 218 11.13 13.38 17.97
CA LEU A 218 10.03 12.83 18.74
C LEU A 218 9.76 13.82 19.88
N PRO A 219 8.50 14.25 20.11
CA PRO A 219 8.21 14.98 21.33
C PRO A 219 8.47 13.99 22.48
N GLU A 220 9.56 14.22 23.24
CA GLU A 220 9.73 13.64 24.56
C GLU A 220 8.48 14.02 25.36
N SER A 221 7.61 13.04 25.55
CA SER A 221 6.40 13.14 26.35
C SER A 221 6.78 13.20 27.83
N SER A 222 7.42 14.29 28.25
CA SER A 222 7.72 14.59 29.67
C SER A 222 8.43 15.93 29.85
N ARG A 223 7.91 17.02 29.27
CA ARG A 223 8.11 18.37 29.82
C ARG A 223 7.13 19.34 29.18
N THR A 224 6.37 20.03 30.02
CA THR A 224 5.45 21.12 29.67
C THR A 224 6.10 22.05 28.65
N PRO A 225 5.51 22.28 27.46
CA PRO A 225 6.16 23.10 26.45
C PRO A 225 6.06 24.58 26.86
N PRO A 226 7.16 25.37 26.79
CA PRO A 226 7.00 26.80 26.68
C PRO A 226 6.32 27.07 25.34
N VAL A 227 5.25 27.87 25.35
CA VAL A 227 4.50 28.28 24.17
C VAL A 227 5.37 29.24 23.35
N ASP A 228 6.25 28.69 22.51
CA ASP A 228 6.95 29.46 21.47
C ASP A 228 6.26 29.22 20.13
N ARG A 229 5.53 30.23 19.67
CA ARG A 229 4.72 30.21 18.43
C ARG A 229 5.56 29.92 17.17
N ARG A 230 6.89 30.08 17.22
CA ARG A 230 7.79 29.78 16.09
C ARG A 230 7.98 28.28 15.82
N LYS A 231 7.74 27.40 16.80
CA LYS A 231 7.82 25.93 16.62
C LYS A 231 6.54 25.30 16.06
N LEU A 232 5.49 26.08 15.84
CA LEU A 232 4.23 25.59 15.26
C LEU A 232 4.31 25.41 13.74
N ASN A 233 5.26 26.08 13.08
CA ASN A 233 5.47 25.98 11.62
C ASN A 233 6.18 24.67 11.21
N ASP A 234 7.02 24.12 12.08
CA ASP A 234 7.79 22.88 11.85
C ASP A 234 6.86 21.64 11.72
N ARG A 235 5.73 21.65 12.44
CA ARG A 235 4.68 20.61 12.33
C ARG A 235 3.89 20.65 11.01
N ARG A 236 4.04 21.70 10.20
CA ARG A 236 3.36 21.83 8.90
C ARG A 236 4.12 21.13 7.77
N GLN A 237 5.39 20.77 7.96
CA GLN A 237 6.32 20.47 6.87
C GLN A 237 6.49 18.98 6.49
N SER A 238 6.04 18.02 7.31
CA SER A 238 6.18 16.57 6.99
C SER A 238 5.37 15.64 7.92
N GLY A 239 4.96 16.13 9.09
CA GLY A 239 4.45 15.28 10.19
C GLY A 239 2.95 15.00 10.20
N ARG A 240 2.11 15.83 9.54
CA ARG A 240 0.65 15.67 9.61
C ARG A 240 0.20 14.31 9.08
N GLY A 241 0.87 13.81 8.05
CA GLY A 241 0.50 12.55 7.45
C GLY A 241 0.67 11.37 8.39
N LEU A 242 1.85 11.28 8.99
CA LEU A 242 2.14 10.26 9.99
C LEU A 242 1.31 10.47 11.26
N ASP A 243 1.04 11.71 11.67
CA ASP A 243 0.15 12.00 12.79
C ASP A 243 -1.31 11.56 12.50
N ILE A 244 -1.80 11.75 11.27
CA ILE A 244 -3.10 11.23 10.81
C ILE A 244 -3.10 9.70 10.88
N MET A 245 -2.10 9.05 10.27
CA MET A 245 -2.00 7.60 10.27
C MET A 245 -1.92 7.03 11.70
N GLN A 246 -1.13 7.64 12.58
CA GLN A 246 -1.00 7.26 14.00
C GLN A 246 -2.28 7.53 14.81
N LYS A 247 -3.01 8.61 14.51
CA LYS A 247 -4.23 8.98 15.23
C LYS A 247 -5.40 8.05 14.89
N PHE A 248 -5.43 7.52 13.66
CA PHE A 248 -6.57 6.79 13.13
C PHE A 248 -6.35 5.29 12.96
N SER A 249 -5.15 4.77 13.28
CA SER A 249 -4.86 3.33 13.30
C SER A 249 -4.39 2.89 14.68
N GLN A 250 -4.73 1.66 15.09
CA GLN A 250 -4.34 1.12 16.40
C GLN A 250 -3.06 0.27 16.33
N ASN A 251 -2.84 -0.38 15.19
CA ASN A 251 -1.70 -1.24 14.95
C ASN A 251 -0.95 -0.74 13.73
N TRP A 252 0.14 0.00 13.94
CA TRP A 252 0.94 0.47 12.82
C TRP A 252 2.40 0.02 12.95
N TRP A 253 2.98 -0.29 11.81
CA TRP A 253 4.38 -0.69 11.69
C TRP A 253 4.98 -0.02 10.47
N ILE A 254 6.21 0.46 10.59
CA ILE A 254 6.98 0.99 9.48
C ILE A 254 8.28 0.19 9.37
N SER A 255 8.62 -0.27 8.17
CA SER A 255 9.95 -0.85 7.90
C SER A 255 11.01 0.23 8.06
N THR A 256 12.25 -0.11 8.39
CA THR A 256 13.41 0.79 8.23
C THR A 256 14.24 0.22 7.09
N PRO A 257 14.43 0.96 5.97
CA PRO A 257 14.52 2.42 5.92
C PRO A 257 13.22 3.19 5.65
N GLY A 258 12.00 2.66 5.76
CA GLY A 258 10.77 3.48 5.68
C GLY A 258 9.96 3.29 4.39
N THR A 259 10.11 2.15 3.73
CA THR A 259 9.51 1.83 2.42
C THR A 259 8.22 1.03 2.54
N SER A 260 7.79 0.71 3.76
CA SER A 260 6.58 -0.08 3.98
C SER A 260 5.94 0.39 5.25
N ILE A 261 4.66 0.73 5.18
CA ILE A 261 3.83 1.01 6.33
C ILE A 261 2.68 0.00 6.37
N VAL A 262 2.38 -0.52 7.54
CA VAL A 262 1.19 -1.33 7.81
C VAL A 262 0.35 -0.57 8.82
N MET A 263 -0.96 -0.51 8.60
CA MET A 263 -1.92 0.19 9.47
C MET A 263 -3.12 -0.73 9.74
N GLY A 264 -3.55 -0.81 10.99
CA GLY A 264 -4.66 -1.64 11.44
C GLY A 264 -5.87 -0.83 11.90
N PHE A 265 -7.03 -1.29 11.46
CA PHE A 265 -8.33 -0.67 11.69
C PHE A 265 -9.31 -1.71 12.24
N ASP A 266 -10.01 -1.37 13.31
CA ASP A 266 -11.04 -2.25 13.89
C ASP A 266 -12.24 -2.34 12.95
N LYS A 267 -12.93 -3.48 12.97
CA LYS A 267 -14.11 -3.68 12.14
C LYS A 267 -15.30 -2.80 12.56
#